data_AF-A0A450VAR3-F1
#
_entry.id   AF-A0A450VAR3-F1
#
_cell.length_a   1.000
_cell.length_b   1.000
_cell.length_c   1.000
_cell.angle_alpha   90.00
_cell.angle_beta   90.00
_cell.angle_gamma   90.00
#
_symmetry.space_group_name_H-M   'P 1'
#
loop_
_entity.id
_entity.type
_entity.pdbx_description
1 polymer ?
#
loop_
_entity_poly.entity_id
_entity_poly.type
_entity_poly.pdbx_seq_one_letter_code
_entity_poly.pdbx_strand_id
1 'polypeptide(L)'
;PEAIASIEAGLAGQEEIDFKLLPIPLAAHSAMVEPMLPEFEEVAKSITYARPVIPLCSNVTGRIVSDEIATPEYWLRHLRQPVRFAAGAAALHEEGFEAFLEVGPKPALLGMTRQCLPDDVAGVWLPSLRQDQEDWRQLLQSLGEWYTRGGTVDWQAFHE
;
A
#
# COMPACT_ATOMS: atom_id res chain seq x y z
N PRO A 1 -1.58 -24.53 0.83
CA PRO A 1 -0.55 -25.35 0.14
C PRO A 1 0.28 -26.14 1.15
N GLU A 2 0.78 -27.33 0.81
CA GLU A 2 1.59 -28.18 1.71
C GLU A 2 2.83 -27.44 2.26
N ALA A 3 3.48 -26.63 1.42
CA ALA A 3 4.61 -25.79 1.82
C ALA A 3 4.26 -24.79 2.94
N ILE A 4 3.06 -24.20 2.93
CA ILE A 4 2.63 -23.27 3.99
C ILE A 4 2.37 -24.03 5.29
N ALA A 5 1.76 -25.21 5.23
CA ALA A 5 1.55 -26.06 6.41
C ALA A 5 2.87 -26.52 7.04
N SER A 6 3.90 -26.80 6.21
CA SER A 6 5.25 -27.13 6.69
C SER A 6 5.91 -25.94 7.42
N ILE A 7 5.78 -24.73 6.87
CA ILE A 7 6.26 -23.50 7.53
C ILE A 7 5.50 -23.27 8.84
N GLU A 8 4.18 -23.45 8.84
CA GLU A 8 3.34 -23.33 10.04
C GLU A 8 3.79 -24.27 11.15
N ALA A 9 4.02 -25.55 10.83
CA ALA A 9 4.52 -26.53 11.80
C ALA A 9 5.92 -26.17 12.33
N GLY A 10 6.78 -25.63 11.46
CA GLY A 10 8.11 -25.15 11.85
C GLY A 10 8.07 -23.94 12.79
N LEU A 11 7.14 -23.00 12.54
CA LEU A 11 6.94 -21.82 13.38
C LEU A 11 6.24 -22.13 14.70
N ALA A 12 5.31 -23.08 14.73
CA ALA A 12 4.64 -23.52 15.96
C ALA A 12 5.61 -24.12 16.99
N GLY A 13 6.80 -24.57 16.55
CA GLY A 13 7.88 -25.00 17.45
C GLY A 13 8.70 -23.84 18.04
N GLN A 14 8.40 -22.58 17.71
CA GLN A 14 9.14 -21.40 18.17
C GLN A 14 8.20 -20.50 18.99
N GLU A 15 8.36 -20.51 20.31
CA GLU A 15 7.48 -19.79 21.25
C GLU A 15 7.52 -18.25 21.10
N GLU A 16 8.53 -17.69 20.44
CA GLU A 16 8.73 -16.25 20.28
C GLU A 16 8.21 -15.68 18.95
N ILE A 17 7.70 -16.53 18.04
CA ILE A 17 7.22 -16.08 16.73
C ILE A 17 5.72 -16.29 16.58
N ASP A 18 4.98 -15.19 16.63
CA ASP A 18 3.56 -15.17 16.30
C ASP A 18 3.35 -15.35 14.78
N PHE A 19 2.35 -16.14 14.41
CA PHE A 19 1.93 -16.30 13.02
C PHE A 19 0.41 -16.37 12.89
N LYS A 20 -0.10 -16.04 11.70
CA LYS A 20 -1.53 -16.10 11.39
C LYS A 20 -1.73 -16.43 9.92
N LEU A 21 -2.55 -17.43 9.64
CA LEU A 21 -3.01 -17.70 8.27
C LEU A 21 -3.97 -16.60 7.81
N LEU A 22 -3.73 -16.09 6.60
CA LEU A 22 -4.60 -15.11 5.97
C LEU A 22 -5.75 -15.83 5.23
N PRO A 23 -7.01 -15.43 5.42
CA PRO A 23 -8.16 -16.03 4.76
C PRO A 23 -8.30 -15.48 3.33
N ILE A 24 -7.32 -15.80 2.48
CA ILE A 24 -7.25 -15.34 1.09
C ILE A 24 -7.46 -16.51 0.12
N PRO A 25 -8.16 -16.30 -1.00
CA PRO A 25 -8.47 -17.37 -1.94
C PRO A 25 -7.29 -17.73 -2.85
N LEU A 26 -6.28 -16.85 -2.92
CA LEU A 26 -5.12 -16.99 -3.82
C LEU A 26 -3.86 -16.50 -3.13
N ALA A 27 -2.76 -17.26 -3.27
CA ALA A 27 -1.43 -16.83 -2.86
C ALA A 27 -0.82 -15.90 -3.92
N ALA A 28 -1.30 -14.65 -3.96
CA ALA A 28 -0.74 -13.60 -4.81
C ALA A 28 0.74 -13.34 -4.48
N HIS A 29 1.49 -12.74 -5.41
CA HIS A 29 2.93 -12.48 -5.26
C HIS A 29 3.79 -13.74 -5.06
N SER A 30 3.31 -14.89 -5.56
CA SER A 30 4.00 -16.18 -5.49
C SER A 30 3.98 -16.89 -6.84
N ALA A 31 4.69 -18.02 -6.97
CA ALA A 31 4.65 -18.84 -8.18
C ALA A 31 3.23 -19.32 -8.54
N MET A 32 2.28 -19.32 -7.59
CA MET A 32 0.91 -19.74 -7.85
C MET A 32 0.16 -18.81 -8.83
N VAL A 33 0.67 -17.60 -9.10
CA VAL A 33 0.10 -16.71 -10.11
C VAL A 33 0.59 -17.00 -11.53
N GLU A 34 1.68 -17.77 -11.70
CA GLU A 34 2.32 -17.98 -13.00
C GLU A 34 1.38 -18.56 -14.08
N PRO A 35 0.49 -19.53 -13.78
CA PRO A 35 -0.40 -20.10 -14.79
C PRO A 35 -1.35 -19.09 -15.44
N MET A 36 -1.71 -18.00 -14.73
CA MET A 36 -2.61 -16.97 -15.28
C MET A 36 -1.86 -15.82 -15.97
N LEU A 37 -0.53 -15.76 -15.88
CA LEU A 37 0.24 -14.64 -16.43
C LEU A 37 0.07 -14.47 -17.95
N PRO A 38 0.02 -15.52 -18.79
CA PRO A 38 -0.18 -15.35 -20.23
C PRO A 38 -1.53 -14.68 -20.57
N GLU A 39 -2.63 -15.10 -19.93
CA GLU A 39 -3.95 -14.49 -20.15
C GLU A 39 -4.00 -13.05 -19.61
N PHE A 40 -3.37 -12.81 -18.45
CA PHE A 40 -3.25 -11.47 -17.89
C PHE A 40 -2.42 -10.54 -18.78
N GLU A 41 -1.38 -11.06 -19.45
CA GLU A 41 -0.52 -10.30 -20.36
C GLU A 41 -1.29 -9.74 -21.55
N GLU A 42 -2.17 -10.55 -22.15
CA GLU A 42 -3.01 -10.11 -23.27
C GLU A 42 -3.91 -8.94 -22.87
N VAL A 43 -4.50 -9.00 -21.66
CA VAL A 43 -5.30 -7.89 -21.12
C VAL A 43 -4.41 -6.68 -20.85
N ALA A 44 -3.26 -6.86 -20.21
CA ALA A 44 -2.35 -5.77 -19.87
C ALA A 44 -1.83 -5.04 -21.12
N LYS A 45 -1.55 -5.76 -22.22
CA LYS A 45 -1.13 -5.20 -23.52
C LYS A 45 -2.23 -4.43 -24.25
N SER A 46 -3.50 -4.68 -23.94
CA SER A 46 -4.63 -3.95 -24.53
C SER A 46 -4.84 -2.54 -23.95
N ILE A 47 -4.18 -2.22 -22.83
CA ILE A 47 -4.32 -0.94 -22.13
C ILE A 47 -3.32 0.08 -22.68
N THR A 48 -3.78 1.32 -22.86
CA THR A 48 -2.88 2.46 -23.12
C THR A 48 -2.41 3.05 -21.81
N TYR A 49 -1.09 3.07 -21.59
CA TYR A 49 -0.50 3.59 -20.35
C TYR A 49 -0.01 5.02 -20.55
N ALA A 50 -0.40 5.90 -19.62
CA ALA A 50 0.13 7.24 -19.52
C ALA A 50 1.20 7.31 -18.44
N ARG A 51 2.16 8.23 -18.61
CA ARG A 51 3.17 8.50 -17.59
C ARG A 51 2.51 9.09 -16.34
N PRO A 52 2.95 8.70 -15.12
CA PRO A 52 2.43 9.28 -13.90
C PRO A 52 2.78 10.78 -13.85
N VAL A 53 1.77 11.61 -13.54
CA VAL A 53 1.93 13.07 -13.34
C VAL A 53 2.11 13.43 -11.85
N ILE A 54 1.81 12.50 -10.96
CA ILE A 54 2.11 12.55 -9.54
C ILE A 54 3.19 11.50 -9.27
N PRO A 55 4.26 11.82 -8.53
CA PRO A 55 5.29 10.84 -8.15
C PRO A 55 4.66 9.59 -7.53
N LEU A 56 5.14 8.42 -7.96
CA LEU A 56 4.60 7.13 -7.51
C LEU A 56 5.74 6.30 -6.91
N CYS A 57 5.51 5.70 -5.75
CA CYS A 57 6.43 4.73 -5.16
C CYS A 57 6.03 3.30 -5.59
N SER A 58 6.92 2.61 -6.28
CA SER A 58 6.65 1.26 -6.80
C SER A 58 6.67 0.21 -5.70
N ASN A 59 5.65 -0.65 -5.65
CA ASN A 59 5.62 -1.81 -4.77
C ASN A 59 6.67 -2.87 -5.11
N VAL A 60 7.19 -2.86 -6.35
CA VAL A 60 8.17 -3.86 -6.81
C VAL A 60 9.58 -3.48 -6.37
N THR A 61 9.92 -2.20 -6.46
CA THR A 61 11.27 -1.69 -6.19
C THR A 61 11.39 -1.03 -4.83
N GLY A 62 10.28 -0.54 -4.27
CA GLY A 62 10.26 0.23 -3.02
C GLY A 62 10.90 1.61 -3.17
N ARG A 63 10.79 2.22 -4.35
CA ARG A 63 11.40 3.53 -4.67
C ARG A 63 10.43 4.38 -5.48
N ILE A 64 10.64 5.69 -5.49
CA ILE A 64 9.94 6.59 -6.42
C ILE A 64 10.34 6.22 -7.86
N VAL A 65 9.34 6.08 -8.72
CA VAL A 65 9.49 5.67 -10.12
C VAL A 65 8.97 6.73 -11.07
N SER A 66 9.39 6.62 -12.32
CA SER A 66 8.94 7.49 -13.40
C SER A 66 8.09 6.70 -14.42
N ASP A 67 8.55 6.53 -15.66
CA ASP A 67 7.76 5.92 -16.73
C ASP A 67 7.80 4.39 -16.75
N GLU A 68 8.66 3.76 -15.96
CA GLU A 68 8.80 2.30 -15.85
C GLU A 68 7.55 1.56 -15.34
N ILE A 69 6.57 2.25 -14.74
CA ILE A 69 5.27 1.67 -14.36
C ILE A 69 4.26 1.67 -15.51
N ALA A 70 4.50 2.49 -16.53
CA ALA A 70 3.59 2.69 -17.65
C ALA A 70 3.81 1.63 -18.75
N THR A 71 4.05 0.38 -18.37
CA THR A 71 4.18 -0.75 -19.31
C THR A 71 3.47 -2.01 -18.78
N PRO A 72 2.94 -2.88 -19.66
CA PRO A 72 2.35 -4.15 -19.26
C PRO A 72 3.28 -5.00 -18.38
N GLU A 73 4.57 -5.06 -18.71
CA GLU A 73 5.58 -5.89 -18.05
C GLU A 73 5.73 -5.53 -16.57
N TYR A 74 5.58 -4.25 -16.23
CA TYR A 74 5.56 -3.83 -14.83
C TYR A 74 4.43 -4.51 -14.05
N TRP A 75 3.22 -4.57 -14.62
CA TRP A 75 2.04 -5.09 -13.93
C TRP A 75 2.08 -6.60 -13.78
N LEU A 76 2.62 -7.33 -14.78
CA LEU A 76 2.93 -8.76 -14.64
C LEU A 76 3.93 -8.98 -13.51
N ARG A 77 5.01 -8.17 -13.48
CA ARG A 77 6.03 -8.25 -12.45
C ARG A 77 5.45 -7.96 -11.08
N HIS A 78 4.60 -6.93 -10.94
CA HIS A 78 3.94 -6.58 -9.69
C HIS A 78 3.05 -7.71 -9.16
N LEU A 79 2.31 -8.39 -10.02
CA LEU A 79 1.47 -9.52 -9.64
C LEU A 79 2.27 -10.71 -9.09
N ARG A 80 3.50 -10.89 -9.60
CA ARG A 80 4.36 -12.04 -9.28
C ARG A 80 5.38 -11.79 -8.17
N GLN A 81 5.86 -10.55 -8.03
CA GLN A 81 6.94 -10.19 -7.10
C GLN A 81 6.39 -9.71 -5.75
N PRO A 82 7.17 -9.86 -4.66
CA PRO A 82 6.75 -9.40 -3.34
C PRO A 82 6.53 -7.88 -3.31
N VAL A 83 5.57 -7.44 -2.49
CA VAL A 83 5.32 -6.03 -2.21
C VAL A 83 6.36 -5.52 -1.21
N ARG A 84 7.24 -4.61 -1.66
CA ARG A 84 8.29 -3.98 -0.84
C ARG A 84 7.76 -2.77 -0.06
N PHE A 85 6.70 -2.96 0.71
CA PHE A 85 6.01 -1.87 1.41
C PHE A 85 6.93 -1.07 2.35
N ALA A 86 7.70 -1.76 3.20
CA ALA A 86 8.60 -1.10 4.15
C ALA A 86 9.67 -0.25 3.46
N ALA A 87 10.24 -0.74 2.36
CA ALA A 87 11.19 0.02 1.56
C ALA A 87 10.53 1.26 0.93
N GLY A 88 9.28 1.13 0.45
CA GLY A 88 8.53 2.26 -0.09
C GLY A 88 8.19 3.31 0.97
N ALA A 89 7.80 2.89 2.17
CA ALA A 89 7.56 3.79 3.30
C ALA A 89 8.84 4.57 3.68
N ALA A 90 9.97 3.87 3.78
CA ALA A 90 11.26 4.49 4.03
C ALA A 90 11.66 5.47 2.91
N ALA A 91 11.50 5.09 1.64
CA ALA A 91 11.82 5.96 0.51
C ALA A 91 10.97 7.24 0.50
N LEU A 92 9.67 7.15 0.81
CA LEU A 92 8.83 8.34 0.95
C LEU A 92 9.31 9.25 2.09
N HIS A 93 9.69 8.67 3.23
CA HIS A 93 10.22 9.46 4.34
C HIS A 93 11.57 10.13 4.01
N GLU A 94 12.49 9.42 3.35
CA GLU A 94 13.78 9.95 2.90
C GLU A 94 13.61 11.12 1.91
N GLU A 95 12.52 11.12 1.14
CA GLU A 95 12.14 12.20 0.21
C GLU A 95 11.42 13.37 0.92
N GLY A 96 11.28 13.31 2.24
CA GLY A 96 10.71 14.38 3.06
C GLY A 96 9.19 14.36 3.18
N PHE A 97 8.52 13.27 2.83
CA PHE A 97 7.08 13.14 3.08
C PHE A 97 6.80 12.89 4.56
N GLU A 98 6.01 13.78 5.17
CA GLU A 98 5.65 13.72 6.59
C GLU A 98 4.14 13.55 6.83
N ALA A 99 3.33 13.62 5.78
CA ALA A 99 1.88 13.46 5.86
C ALA A 99 1.39 12.31 4.97
N PHE A 100 0.63 11.40 5.57
CA PHE A 100 0.13 10.19 4.91
C PHE A 100 -1.40 10.14 5.02
N LEU A 101 -2.06 10.17 3.87
CA LEU A 101 -3.50 9.94 3.74
C LEU A 101 -3.73 8.52 3.20
N GLU A 102 -4.41 7.67 3.97
CA GLU A 102 -4.82 6.34 3.50
C GLU A 102 -6.22 6.39 2.92
N VAL A 103 -6.32 6.13 1.62
CA VAL A 103 -7.58 6.06 0.90
C VAL A 103 -8.07 4.62 0.88
N GLY A 104 -8.96 4.29 1.81
CA GLY A 104 -9.48 2.94 1.95
C GLY A 104 -10.43 2.78 3.14
N PRO A 105 -11.11 1.63 3.26
CA PRO A 105 -12.14 1.38 4.29
C PRO A 105 -11.58 1.20 5.71
N LYS A 106 -10.27 0.96 5.84
CA LYS A 106 -9.59 0.73 7.12
C LYS A 106 -8.18 1.34 7.06
N PRO A 107 -7.66 1.89 8.17
CA PRO A 107 -6.34 2.49 8.24
C PRO A 107 -5.21 1.48 8.50
N ALA A 108 -5.14 0.40 7.71
CA ALA A 108 -4.16 -0.65 7.96
C ALA A 108 -2.75 -0.19 7.55
N LEU A 109 -2.64 0.51 6.42
CA LEU A 109 -1.35 0.95 5.89
C LEU A 109 -0.74 2.05 6.74
N LEU A 110 -1.52 2.98 7.32
CA LEU A 110 -0.99 4.00 8.25
C LEU A 110 -0.30 3.36 9.45
N GLY A 111 -0.89 2.30 10.02
CA GLY A 111 -0.28 1.55 11.11
C GLY A 111 1.02 0.88 10.70
N MET A 112 1.04 0.24 9.52
CA MET A 112 2.24 -0.40 8.98
C MET A 112 3.33 0.62 8.62
N THR A 113 2.99 1.76 8.03
CA THR A 113 3.93 2.83 7.70
C THR A 113 4.61 3.35 8.95
N ARG A 114 3.87 3.62 10.04
CA ARG A 114 4.45 4.02 11.33
C ARG A 114 5.50 3.03 11.83
N GLN A 115 5.26 1.73 11.71
CA GLN A 115 6.21 0.69 12.11
C GLN A 115 7.45 0.61 11.20
N CYS A 116 7.40 1.18 10.00
CA CYS A 116 8.53 1.20 9.07
C CYS A 116 9.42 2.44 9.25
N LEU A 117 8.97 3.46 9.99
CA LEU A 117 9.70 4.70 10.20
C LEU A 117 10.33 4.74 11.60
N PRO A 118 11.36 5.58 11.82
CA PRO A 118 11.89 5.84 13.16
C PRO A 118 10.82 6.36 14.14
N ASP A 119 10.94 5.98 15.42
CA ASP A 119 9.95 6.30 16.46
C ASP A 119 9.76 7.81 16.73
N ASP A 120 10.76 8.63 16.35
CA ASP A 120 10.75 10.08 16.53
C ASP A 120 10.10 10.85 15.36
N VAL A 121 9.65 10.15 14.30
CA VAL A 121 8.97 10.78 13.17
C VAL A 121 7.57 11.26 13.58
N ALA A 122 7.42 12.57 13.71
CA ALA A 122 6.16 13.24 14.01
C ALA A 122 5.23 13.35 12.76
N GLY A 123 4.89 12.22 12.15
CA GLY A 123 4.05 12.19 10.95
C GLY A 123 2.59 12.64 11.18
N VAL A 124 1.93 13.05 10.10
CA VAL A 124 0.47 13.23 10.02
C VAL A 124 -0.15 11.96 9.44
N TRP A 125 -1.18 11.44 10.08
CA TRP A 125 -1.73 10.12 9.74
C TRP A 125 -3.25 10.20 9.57
N LEU A 126 -3.68 10.29 8.32
CA LEU A 126 -5.03 10.70 7.97
C LEU A 126 -5.76 9.52 7.32
N PRO A 127 -6.68 8.83 8.02
CA PRO A 127 -7.56 7.86 7.38
C PRO A 127 -8.66 8.54 6.57
N SER A 128 -8.98 8.05 5.37
CA SER A 128 -10.18 8.51 4.66
C SER A 128 -11.46 7.93 5.27
N LEU A 129 -11.44 6.63 5.58
CA LEU A 129 -12.56 5.90 6.19
C LEU A 129 -12.06 5.00 7.32
N ARG A 130 -12.97 4.63 8.20
CA ARG A 130 -12.72 3.69 9.30
C ARG A 130 -13.98 2.87 9.52
N GLN A 131 -13.80 1.55 9.57
CA GLN A 131 -14.89 0.64 9.93
C GLN A 131 -15.55 1.07 11.24
N ASP A 132 -16.88 0.97 11.30
CA ASP A 132 -17.70 1.34 12.47
C ASP A 132 -17.66 2.84 12.81
N GLN A 133 -17.22 3.69 11.88
CA GLN A 133 -17.37 5.14 11.93
C GLN A 133 -18.25 5.62 10.78
N GLU A 134 -18.88 6.77 10.96
CA GLU A 134 -19.63 7.44 9.89
C GLU A 134 -18.63 8.10 8.92
N ASP A 135 -18.86 7.92 7.61
CA ASP A 135 -17.90 8.26 6.55
C ASP A 135 -17.54 9.75 6.56
N TRP A 136 -18.52 10.64 6.60
CA TRP A 136 -18.28 12.08 6.61
C TRP A 136 -17.57 12.53 7.88
N ARG A 137 -17.96 11.99 9.02
CA ARG A 137 -17.29 12.25 10.30
C ARG A 137 -15.80 11.88 10.22
N GLN A 138 -15.47 10.70 9.70
CA GLN A 138 -14.07 10.29 9.60
C GLN A 138 -13.28 11.18 8.63
N LEU A 139 -13.88 11.48 7.46
CA LEU A 139 -13.24 12.33 6.47
C LEU A 139 -13.00 13.75 7.00
N LEU A 140 -14.00 14.36 7.64
CA LEU A 140 -13.93 15.70 8.22
C LEU A 140 -12.94 15.79 9.39
N GLN A 141 -12.81 14.72 10.19
CA GLN A 141 -11.78 14.64 11.21
C GLN A 141 -10.37 14.71 10.61
N SER A 142 -10.12 13.93 9.56
CA SER A 142 -8.84 13.94 8.84
C SER A 142 -8.57 15.28 8.16
N LEU A 143 -9.59 15.89 7.56
CA LEU A 143 -9.49 17.24 6.97
C LEU A 143 -9.17 18.30 8.03
N GLY A 144 -9.82 18.24 9.20
CA GLY A 144 -9.56 19.12 10.33
C GLY A 144 -8.15 18.96 10.90
N GLU A 145 -7.66 17.71 11.03
CA GLU A 145 -6.29 17.44 11.44
C GLU A 145 -5.26 18.00 10.44
N TRP A 146 -5.49 17.79 9.14
CA TRP A 146 -4.66 18.40 8.09
C TRP A 146 -4.63 19.93 8.20
N TYR A 147 -5.80 20.56 8.31
CA TYR A 147 -5.92 22.02 8.39
C TYR A 147 -5.23 22.60 9.63
N THR A 148 -5.42 22.01 10.81
CA THR A 148 -4.83 22.48 12.07
C THR A 148 -3.32 22.35 12.13
N ARG A 149 -2.74 21.46 11.32
CA ARG A 149 -1.28 21.32 11.13
C ARG A 149 -0.70 22.24 10.05
N GLY A 150 -1.50 23.18 9.54
CA GLY A 150 -1.07 24.15 8.52
C GLY A 150 -1.24 23.68 7.08
N GLY A 151 -1.93 22.55 6.88
CA GLY A 151 -2.26 22.05 5.56
C GLY A 151 -3.24 22.94 4.80
N THR A 152 -3.01 23.12 3.49
CA THR A 152 -3.90 23.90 2.63
C THR A 152 -5.15 23.11 2.29
N VAL A 153 -6.32 23.74 2.43
CA VAL A 153 -7.62 23.20 2.02
C VAL A 153 -8.27 24.17 1.05
N ASP A 154 -8.74 23.66 -0.09
CA ASP A 154 -9.62 24.42 -0.97
C ASP A 154 -11.06 24.34 -0.42
N TRP A 155 -11.42 25.35 0.36
CA TRP A 155 -12.75 25.45 0.96
C TRP A 155 -13.85 25.74 -0.06
N GLN A 156 -13.51 26.35 -1.20
CA GLN A 156 -14.49 26.58 -2.25
C GLN A 156 -14.89 25.24 -2.86
N ALA A 157 -13.91 24.43 -3.28
CA ALA A 157 -14.15 23.10 -3.83
C ALA A 157 -14.84 22.15 -2.85
N PHE A 158 -14.64 22.34 -1.54
CA PHE A 158 -15.31 21.54 -0.51
C PHE A 158 -16.81 21.86 -0.35
N HIS A 159 -17.23 23.08 -0.67
CA HIS A 159 -18.60 23.56 -0.46
C HIS A 159 -19.45 23.61 -1.75
N GLU A 160 -18.84 23.42 -2.92
CA GLU A 160 -19.54 23.26 -4.21
C GLU A 160 -20.21 21.89 -4.35
#